data_AF-A0A9W9VUV0-F1
#
_entry.id   AF-A0A9W9VUV0-F1
#
_cell.length_a   1.000
_cell.length_b   1.000
_cell.length_c   1.000
_cell.angle_alpha   90.00
_cell.angle_beta   90.00
_cell.angle_gamma   90.00
#
_symmetry.space_group_name_H-M   'P 1'
#
loop_
_entity.id
_entity.type
_entity.pdbx_description
1 polymer ?
#
loop_
_entity_poly.entity_id
_entity_poly.type
_entity_poly.pdbx_seq_one_letter_code
_entity_poly.pdbx_strand_id
1 'polypeptide(L)'
;MTTLTDLPFEILELIASNLSEFTIKSFSLITYSEFDFNMLEELSKSPLAAYVKILHYDVSELFDPVIQDWDYFTSCVYTPQEYAKDYTDFCWNLRGNGFAYKAIYTYFQRLIADQQAIMEERKDIHAFMESLPRLMDLKCIKLSFTGEHENQLLWFSNRLFVDSWHSFAVHFEAVLRVETLDIEVQPSDVRLKPEEDMPYKWQIDDPALEPLFQKHLSKHSVGTYMLLHRRVGQTFHAVRPEKIVKKQEELDLIAKLQVENFGLAEKLRLAEEKAHENELAVVEAKDEINSQRSIIEKAKVALHRHEQDMLDLRSLCEWYQSKCLQCSSVLGQMMAFLQGTTDPTSEIGTWPPTQGQGDI
;
A
#
# COMPACT_ATOMS: atom_id res chain seq x y z
N MET A 1 12.98 20.20 -0.70
CA MET A 1 12.07 19.25 -0.04
C MET A 1 12.89 18.57 1.03
N THR A 2 12.75 18.99 2.28
CA THR A 2 13.42 18.37 3.43
C THR A 2 12.76 17.02 3.66
N THR A 3 13.52 15.94 3.52
CA THR A 3 13.06 14.60 3.88
C THR A 3 12.95 14.51 5.40
N LEU A 4 12.02 13.69 5.90
CA LEU A 4 11.81 13.46 7.34
C LEU A 4 13.05 12.93 8.09
N THR A 5 14.11 12.57 7.35
CA THR A 5 15.42 12.10 7.82
C THR A 5 16.29 13.20 8.44
N ASP A 6 16.00 14.47 8.16
CA ASP A 6 16.87 15.60 8.55
C ASP A 6 16.40 16.32 9.81
N LEU A 7 15.36 15.81 10.48
CA LEU A 7 14.79 16.44 11.66
C LEU A 7 15.41 15.88 12.95
N PRO A 8 15.82 16.74 13.89
CA PRO A 8 16.22 16.35 15.24
C PRO A 8 15.16 15.45 15.90
N PHE A 9 15.63 14.47 16.67
CA PHE A 9 14.80 13.48 17.36
C PHE A 9 13.70 14.14 18.22
N GLU A 10 13.97 15.30 18.83
CA GLU A 10 12.99 16.03 19.64
C GLU A 10 11.80 16.55 18.82
N ILE A 11 11.98 16.83 17.52
CA ILE A 11 10.92 17.27 16.62
C ILE A 11 10.05 16.09 16.17
N LEU A 12 10.66 14.91 15.96
CA LEU A 12 9.92 13.68 15.66
C LEU A 12 9.03 13.26 16.84
N GLU A 13 9.53 13.41 18.06
CA GLU A 13 8.79 13.16 19.30
C GLU A 13 7.61 14.13 19.49
N LEU A 14 7.80 15.41 19.15
CA LEU A 14 6.76 16.44 19.19
C LEU A 14 5.66 16.23 18.13
N ILE A 15 6.02 15.72 16.95
CA ILE A 15 5.07 15.40 15.87
C ILE A 15 4.27 14.14 16.21
N ALA A 16 4.92 13.11 16.79
CA ALA A 16 4.27 11.87 17.19
C ALA A 16 3.32 12.05 18.39
N SER A 17 3.62 12.96 19.30
CA SER A 17 2.78 13.25 20.48
C SER A 17 1.53 14.08 20.17
N ASN A 18 1.43 14.71 19.00
CA ASN A 18 0.32 15.61 18.63
C ASN A 18 -0.62 15.09 17.52
N LEU A 19 -0.40 13.89 16.97
CA LEU A 19 -1.19 13.40 15.84
C LEU A 19 -1.70 11.97 16.09
N SER A 20 -2.99 11.85 16.41
CA SER A 20 -3.68 10.58 16.68
C SER A 20 -3.94 9.71 15.45
N GLU A 21 -3.50 10.13 14.25
CA GLU A 21 -3.93 9.50 12.99
C GLU A 21 -2.86 9.47 11.89
N PHE A 22 -1.58 9.60 12.23
CA PHE A 22 -0.53 9.30 11.25
C PHE A 22 -0.28 7.79 11.21
N THR A 23 -0.59 7.17 10.06
CA THR A 23 -0.14 5.81 9.76
C THR A 23 1.37 5.85 9.60
N ILE A 24 2.08 5.87 10.72
CA ILE A 24 3.53 5.71 10.75
C ILE A 24 3.80 4.27 10.32
N LYS A 25 3.90 4.05 9.00
CA LYS A 25 4.89 3.11 8.49
C LYS A 25 6.23 3.79 8.78
N SER A 26 6.71 3.75 10.03
CA SER A 26 8.04 4.28 10.33
C SER A 26 9.00 3.40 9.57
N PHE A 27 9.59 3.98 8.54
CA PHE A 27 10.77 3.44 7.92
C PHE A 27 11.93 4.08 8.66
N SER A 28 12.56 3.32 9.54
CA SER A 28 13.86 3.72 10.08
C SER A 28 14.91 3.14 9.14
N LEU A 29 15.57 4.02 8.38
CA LEU A 29 16.77 3.69 7.64
C LEU A 29 17.93 3.73 8.63
N ILE A 30 18.59 2.60 8.83
CA ILE A 30 19.80 2.47 9.65
C ILE A 30 20.93 2.20 8.66
N THR A 31 21.97 3.02 8.65
CA THR A 31 23.20 2.71 7.90
C THR A 31 24.22 2.07 8.83
N TYR A 32 25.29 1.46 8.29
CA TYR A 32 26.40 0.96 9.12
C TYR A 32 27.25 2.12 9.66
N SER A 33 26.73 2.79 10.69
CA SER A 33 27.35 3.91 11.37
C SER A 33 27.05 3.87 12.88
N GLU A 34 27.98 4.35 13.69
CA GLU A 34 27.77 4.44 15.14
C GLU A 34 26.57 5.33 15.49
N PHE A 35 26.38 6.42 14.73
CA PHE A 35 25.25 7.32 14.90
C PHE A 35 23.91 6.58 14.76
N ASP A 36 23.76 5.77 13.71
CA ASP A 36 22.50 5.07 13.45
C ASP A 36 22.25 3.91 14.41
N PHE A 37 23.30 3.24 14.89
CA PHE A 37 23.16 2.21 15.93
C PHE A 37 22.72 2.81 17.27
N ASN A 38 23.27 3.95 17.66
CA ASN A 38 22.80 4.68 18.84
C ASN A 38 21.35 5.17 18.66
N MET A 39 21.00 5.65 17.47
CA MET A 39 19.62 6.06 17.15
C MET A 39 18.65 4.88 17.20
N LEU A 40 19.05 3.69 16.72
CA LEU A 40 18.23 2.48 16.82
C LEU A 40 17.97 2.11 18.28
N GLU A 41 18.99 2.21 19.14
CA GLU A 41 18.85 1.92 20.56
C GLU A 41 17.89 2.89 21.26
N GLU A 42 18.02 4.19 20.99
CA GLU A 42 17.12 5.21 21.54
C GLU A 42 15.70 5.07 21.00
N LEU A 43 15.53 4.78 19.72
CA LEU A 43 14.24 4.47 19.12
C LEU A 43 13.57 3.28 19.81
N SER A 44 14.34 2.23 20.13
CA SER A 44 13.85 1.02 20.81
C SER A 44 13.34 1.28 22.22
N LYS A 45 13.89 2.30 22.91
CA LYS A 45 13.47 2.71 24.26
C LYS A 45 12.29 3.69 24.22
N SER A 46 12.01 4.29 23.07
CA SER A 46 10.96 5.29 22.90
C SER A 46 9.56 4.66 22.78
N PRO A 47 8.49 5.44 23.03
CA PRO A 47 7.11 5.01 22.74
C PRO A 47 6.87 4.69 21.25
N LEU A 48 7.75 5.14 20.35
CA LEU A 48 7.65 4.88 18.91
C LEU A 48 7.97 3.44 18.54
N ALA A 49 8.66 2.70 19.41
CA ALA A 49 9.01 1.30 19.22
C ALA A 49 7.79 0.43 18.87
N ALA A 50 6.64 0.70 19.49
CA ALA A 50 5.37 0.01 19.25
C ALA A 50 4.80 0.23 17.84
N TYR A 51 5.26 1.23 17.10
CA TYR A 51 4.75 1.54 15.76
C TYR A 51 5.71 1.09 14.64
N VAL A 52 6.92 0.62 14.98
CA VAL A 52 7.91 0.16 14.01
C VAL A 52 7.54 -1.21 13.46
N LYS A 53 7.10 -1.25 12.20
CA LYS A 53 6.70 -2.50 11.51
C LYS A 53 7.73 -3.03 10.54
N ILE A 54 8.58 -2.15 10.00
CA ILE A 54 9.60 -2.48 9.01
C ILE A 54 10.88 -1.73 9.37
N LEU A 55 11.97 -2.46 9.57
CA LEU A 55 13.30 -1.88 9.76
C LEU A 55 14.07 -2.01 8.43
N HIS A 56 14.64 -0.91 7.93
CA HIS A 56 15.48 -0.94 6.75
C HIS A 56 16.92 -0.73 7.18
N TYR A 57 17.74 -1.77 7.03
CA TYR A 57 19.15 -1.71 7.35
C TYR A 57 19.96 -1.72 6.07
N ASP A 58 20.77 -0.68 5.92
CA ASP A 58 21.64 -0.47 4.78
C ASP A 58 23.07 -0.89 5.12
N VAL A 59 23.46 -2.02 4.54
CA VAL A 59 24.72 -2.69 4.79
C VAL A 59 25.79 -2.03 3.94
N SER A 60 26.71 -1.33 4.59
CA SER A 60 27.89 -0.76 3.95
C SER A 60 28.95 -1.83 3.70
N GLU A 61 29.64 -1.76 2.56
CA GLU A 61 30.84 -2.57 2.31
C GLU A 61 32.00 -2.14 3.23
N LEU A 62 32.76 -3.11 3.77
CA LEU A 62 33.92 -2.81 4.61
C LEU A 62 35.15 -2.43 3.78
N PHE A 63 35.79 -1.36 4.17
CA PHE A 63 37.00 -0.85 3.52
C PHE A 63 38.27 -1.39 4.16
N ASP A 64 39.34 -1.50 3.37
CA ASP A 64 40.63 -2.01 3.83
C ASP A 64 41.27 -1.08 4.86
N PRO A 65 41.50 -1.57 6.10
CA PRO A 65 42.07 -0.75 7.15
C PRO A 65 43.46 -0.19 6.80
N VAL A 66 44.22 -0.86 5.92
CA VAL A 66 45.55 -0.43 5.47
C VAL A 66 45.47 0.87 4.66
N ILE A 67 44.30 1.20 4.09
CA ILE A 67 44.06 2.45 3.33
C ILE A 67 44.18 3.70 4.22
N GLN A 68 44.05 3.55 5.54
CA GLN A 68 44.29 4.65 6.47
C GLN A 68 45.77 5.07 6.56
N ASP A 69 46.70 4.27 6.03
CA ASP A 69 48.08 4.68 5.87
C ASP A 69 48.20 5.59 4.65
N TRP A 70 48.66 6.82 4.88
CA TRP A 70 48.81 7.84 3.83
C TRP A 70 49.79 7.41 2.73
N ASP A 71 50.90 6.78 3.09
CA ASP A 71 51.91 6.38 2.14
C ASP A 71 51.39 5.20 1.30
N TYR A 72 50.67 4.27 1.91
CA TYR A 72 49.98 3.20 1.18
C TYR A 72 48.89 3.73 0.24
N PHE A 73 48.05 4.66 0.71
CA PHE A 73 47.00 5.26 -0.11
C PHE A 73 47.57 5.93 -1.36
N THR A 74 48.61 6.75 -1.18
CA THR A 74 49.20 7.54 -2.25
C THR A 74 50.08 6.73 -3.21
N SER A 75 50.55 5.55 -2.81
CA SER A 75 51.41 4.70 -3.63
C SER A 75 50.68 3.52 -4.30
N CYS A 76 49.63 2.99 -3.66
CA CYS A 76 49.01 1.73 -4.06
C CYS A 76 47.50 1.84 -4.38
N VAL A 77 46.79 2.77 -3.77
CA VAL A 77 45.31 2.82 -3.85
C VAL A 77 44.84 3.84 -4.87
N TYR A 78 45.35 5.07 -4.77
CA TYR A 78 45.03 6.14 -5.70
C TYR A 78 46.19 7.09 -5.79
N THR A 79 47.01 6.92 -6.82
CA THR A 79 48.22 7.69 -6.97
C THR A 79 47.94 9.13 -7.41
N PRO A 80 48.82 10.10 -7.12
CA PRO A 80 48.70 11.46 -7.65
C PRO A 80 48.61 11.53 -9.19
N GLN A 81 49.24 10.58 -9.89
CA GLN A 81 49.19 10.46 -11.34
C GLN A 81 47.81 10.01 -11.82
N GLU A 82 47.21 9.03 -11.15
CA GLU A 82 45.83 8.60 -11.42
C GLU A 82 44.85 9.71 -11.09
N TYR A 83 45.05 10.44 -9.98
CA TYR A 83 44.24 11.62 -9.67
C TYR A 83 44.33 12.67 -10.76
N ALA A 84 45.53 12.99 -11.24
CA ALA A 84 45.69 13.96 -12.33
C ALA A 84 44.98 13.50 -13.61
N LYS A 85 45.04 12.20 -13.93
CA LYS A 85 44.36 11.61 -15.08
C LYS A 85 42.84 11.62 -14.92
N ASP A 86 42.33 11.16 -13.79
CA ASP A 86 40.90 11.09 -13.49
C ASP A 86 40.31 12.52 -13.40
N TYR A 87 41.09 13.49 -12.91
CA TYR A 87 40.74 14.92 -12.91
C TYR A 87 40.66 15.53 -14.33
N THR A 88 41.49 15.06 -15.27
CA THR A 88 41.44 15.51 -16.67
C THR A 88 40.37 14.81 -17.51
N ASP A 89 40.12 13.52 -17.24
CA ASP A 89 39.20 12.68 -18.01
C ASP A 89 37.73 12.83 -17.54
N PHE A 90 37.50 13.19 -16.27
CA PHE A 90 36.17 13.34 -15.68
C PHE A 90 35.94 14.77 -15.14
N CYS A 91 35.26 15.61 -15.93
CA CYS A 91 34.71 16.88 -15.45
C CYS A 91 33.56 16.63 -14.44
N TRP A 92 33.88 16.63 -13.14
CA TRP A 92 32.91 16.53 -12.05
C TRP A 92 31.88 17.68 -12.07
N ASN A 93 30.69 17.38 -12.60
CA ASN A 93 29.51 18.23 -12.44
C ASN A 93 28.85 17.98 -11.07
N LEU A 94 29.54 18.36 -9.99
CA LEU A 94 28.92 18.71 -8.71
C LEU A 94 29.08 20.21 -8.52
N ARG A 95 28.28 20.99 -9.27
CA ARG A 95 28.27 22.47 -9.21
C ARG A 95 29.65 23.15 -9.36
N GLY A 96 30.60 22.53 -10.06
CA GLY A 96 31.90 23.12 -10.39
C GLY A 96 33.00 23.04 -9.33
N ASN A 97 32.81 22.31 -8.22
CA ASN A 97 33.85 22.11 -7.20
C ASN A 97 34.35 20.66 -7.21
N GLY A 98 35.54 20.44 -7.75
CA GLY A 98 36.24 19.15 -7.61
C GLY A 98 36.69 18.92 -6.16
N PHE A 99 36.75 17.65 -5.74
CA PHE A 99 37.32 17.30 -4.44
C PHE A 99 38.84 17.39 -4.50
N ALA A 100 39.45 18.08 -3.54
CA ALA A 100 40.89 18.02 -3.38
C ALA A 100 41.32 16.58 -3.07
N TYR A 101 42.45 16.14 -3.64
CA TYR A 101 42.99 14.80 -3.42
C TYR A 101 43.07 14.42 -1.92
N LYS A 102 43.50 15.37 -1.08
CA LYS A 102 43.54 15.16 0.38
C LYS A 102 42.16 15.02 1.01
N ALA A 103 41.13 15.69 0.47
CA ALA A 103 39.76 15.58 0.97
C ALA A 103 39.16 14.20 0.70
N ILE A 104 39.47 13.58 -0.44
CA ILE A 104 39.07 12.20 -0.77
C ILE A 104 39.66 11.24 0.27
N TYR A 105 40.97 11.34 0.53
CA TYR A 105 41.64 10.54 1.55
C TYR A 105 41.03 10.74 2.94
N THR A 106 40.86 11.98 3.39
CA THR A 106 40.32 12.27 4.73
C THR A 106 38.89 11.75 4.91
N TYR A 107 38.07 11.77 3.85
CA TYR A 107 36.73 11.19 3.88
C TYR A 107 36.78 9.68 4.16
N PHE A 108 37.55 8.93 3.35
CA PHE A 108 37.64 7.47 3.54
C PHE A 108 38.37 7.10 4.82
N GLN A 109 39.39 7.84 5.23
CA GLN A 109 40.07 7.63 6.49
C GLN A 109 39.09 7.68 7.68
N ARG A 110 38.20 8.68 7.69
CA ARG A 110 37.17 8.81 8.73
C ARG A 110 36.17 7.65 8.66
N LEU A 111 35.69 7.32 7.46
CA LEU A 111 34.72 6.25 7.27
C LEU A 111 35.29 4.87 7.70
N ILE A 112 36.54 4.58 7.36
CA ILE A 112 37.22 3.34 7.78
C ILE A 112 37.39 3.32 9.31
N ALA A 113 37.80 4.44 9.92
CA ALA A 113 37.94 4.54 11.38
C ALA A 113 36.60 4.27 12.09
N ASP A 114 35.51 4.83 11.58
CA ASP A 114 34.16 4.58 12.10
C ASP A 114 33.77 3.10 11.95
N GLN A 115 34.05 2.48 10.79
CA GLN A 115 33.81 1.04 10.57
C GLN A 115 34.60 0.15 11.53
N GLN A 116 35.87 0.47 11.76
CA GLN A 116 36.73 -0.27 12.69
C GLN A 116 36.21 -0.16 14.12
N ALA A 117 35.82 1.02 14.58
CA ALA A 117 35.27 1.21 15.92
C ALA A 117 34.01 0.37 16.15
N ILE A 118 33.12 0.29 15.15
CA ILE A 118 31.94 -0.57 15.20
C ILE A 118 32.32 -2.04 15.31
N MET A 119 33.31 -2.50 14.52
CA MET A 119 33.77 -3.89 14.52
C MET A 119 34.47 -4.31 15.81
N GLU A 120 35.37 -3.46 16.33
CA GLU A 120 36.13 -3.71 17.56
C GLU A 120 35.21 -3.81 18.77
N GLU A 121 34.23 -2.92 18.86
CA GLU A 121 33.28 -2.86 19.98
C GLU A 121 32.02 -3.71 19.74
N ARG A 122 31.88 -4.36 18.57
CA ARG A 122 30.68 -5.12 18.15
C ARG A 122 29.38 -4.31 18.32
N LYS A 123 29.44 -3.00 18.07
CA LYS A 123 28.33 -2.06 18.32
C LYS A 123 27.08 -2.41 17.50
N ASP A 124 27.30 -2.89 16.28
CA ASP A 124 26.23 -3.36 15.39
C ASP A 124 25.42 -4.49 16.05
N ILE A 125 26.10 -5.52 16.55
CA ILE A 125 25.46 -6.66 17.20
C ILE A 125 24.74 -6.24 18.47
N HIS A 126 25.42 -5.45 19.31
CA HIS A 126 24.83 -4.97 20.55
C HIS A 126 23.58 -4.14 20.31
N ALA A 127 23.61 -3.22 19.34
CA ALA A 127 22.46 -2.40 18.99
C ALA A 127 21.27 -3.25 18.51
N PHE A 128 21.49 -4.24 17.62
CA PHE A 128 20.42 -5.12 17.17
C PHE A 128 19.88 -6.03 18.27
N MET A 129 20.75 -6.63 19.09
CA MET A 129 20.35 -7.51 20.19
C MET A 129 19.52 -6.78 21.25
N GLU A 130 19.87 -5.55 21.59
CA GLU A 130 19.13 -4.77 22.59
C GLU A 130 17.85 -4.16 22.03
N SER A 131 17.84 -3.80 20.74
CA SER A 131 16.74 -3.03 20.14
C SER A 131 15.63 -3.92 19.59
N LEU A 132 15.97 -5.01 18.88
CA LEU A 132 14.97 -5.84 18.20
C LEU A 132 13.91 -6.44 19.15
N PRO A 133 14.27 -6.97 20.35
CA PRO A 133 13.27 -7.49 21.29
C PRO A 133 12.28 -6.44 21.80
N ARG A 134 12.62 -5.15 21.69
CA ARG A 134 11.75 -4.04 22.11
C ARG A 134 10.82 -3.56 21.00
N LEU A 135 11.08 -3.94 19.74
CA LEU A 135 10.26 -3.63 18.57
C LEU A 135 9.17 -4.70 18.37
N MET A 136 8.20 -4.74 19.29
CA MET A 136 7.22 -5.83 19.40
C MET A 136 6.33 -6.04 18.16
N ASP A 137 6.11 -4.99 17.35
CA ASP A 137 5.29 -5.03 16.15
C ASP A 137 6.11 -5.13 14.84
N LEU A 138 7.42 -5.38 14.96
CA LEU A 138 8.32 -5.53 13.82
C LEU A 138 7.98 -6.80 13.03
N LYS A 139 7.63 -6.64 11.75
CA LYS A 139 7.25 -7.75 10.86
C LYS A 139 8.34 -8.14 9.89
N CYS A 140 9.26 -7.24 9.59
CA CYS A 140 10.21 -7.41 8.51
C CYS A 140 11.45 -6.55 8.74
N ILE A 141 12.62 -7.14 8.54
CA ILE A 141 13.90 -6.43 8.39
C ILE A 141 14.27 -6.52 6.91
N LYS A 142 14.42 -5.37 6.26
CA LYS A 142 14.90 -5.27 4.88
C LYS A 142 16.37 -4.95 4.92
N LEU A 143 17.15 -5.70 4.17
CA LEU A 143 18.57 -5.43 3.95
C LEU A 143 18.71 -4.81 2.57
N SER A 144 19.23 -3.59 2.50
CA SER A 144 19.80 -3.05 1.28
C SER A 144 21.32 -3.16 1.36
N PHE A 145 21.93 -3.41 0.23
CA PHE A 145 23.38 -3.26 0.08
C PHE A 145 23.55 -2.02 -0.76
N THR A 146 23.87 -0.88 -0.14
CA THR A 146 24.11 0.33 -0.91
C THR A 146 25.42 0.22 -1.69
N GLY A 147 25.26 -0.02 -2.98
CA GLY A 147 26.11 0.57 -4.01
C GLY A 147 25.47 1.79 -4.68
N GLU A 148 24.27 2.26 -4.28
CA GLU A 148 23.44 3.03 -5.22
C GLU A 148 22.85 4.36 -4.75
N HIS A 149 22.80 4.69 -3.45
CA HIS A 149 22.18 5.95 -3.04
C HIS A 149 23.09 6.78 -2.12
N GLU A 150 23.52 7.93 -2.67
CA GLU A 150 24.07 9.12 -2.00
C GLU A 150 25.59 9.25 -1.82
N ASN A 151 26.41 8.21 -1.99
CA ASN A 151 27.85 8.42 -1.85
C ASN A 151 28.44 9.05 -3.14
N GLN A 152 28.73 10.35 -3.08
CA GLN A 152 29.32 11.14 -4.19
C GLN A 152 30.68 10.61 -4.66
N LEU A 153 31.29 9.69 -3.90
CA LEU A 153 32.55 9.02 -4.21
C LEU A 153 32.36 7.54 -4.61
N LEU A 154 31.15 7.12 -5.01
CA LEU A 154 30.82 5.77 -5.49
C LEU A 154 31.73 5.25 -6.60
N TRP A 155 32.21 6.13 -7.47
CA TRP A 155 33.16 5.80 -8.53
C TRP A 155 34.50 5.25 -8.00
N PHE A 156 34.82 5.56 -6.75
CA PHE A 156 36.09 5.26 -6.10
C PHE A 156 36.02 4.06 -5.16
N SER A 157 34.81 3.63 -4.77
CA SER A 157 34.59 2.60 -3.76
C SER A 157 35.24 1.26 -4.14
N ASN A 158 35.19 0.88 -5.43
CA ASN A 158 35.78 -0.36 -5.96
C ASN A 158 37.28 -0.53 -5.71
N ARG A 159 38.01 0.55 -5.38
CA ARG A 159 39.46 0.51 -5.10
C ARG A 159 39.77 0.30 -3.62
N LEU A 160 38.76 0.29 -2.76
CA LEU A 160 38.93 0.45 -1.31
C LEU A 160 38.51 -0.77 -0.48
N PHE A 161 37.96 -1.80 -1.08
CA PHE A 161 37.35 -2.90 -0.33
C PHE A 161 38.38 -3.93 0.15
N VAL A 162 38.24 -4.40 1.40
CA VAL A 162 38.88 -5.64 1.85
C VAL A 162 38.31 -6.78 1.03
N ASP A 163 39.11 -7.82 0.76
CA ASP A 163 38.67 -9.15 0.37
C ASP A 163 37.22 -9.43 0.86
N SER A 164 36.27 -9.25 -0.06
CA SER A 164 34.81 -9.19 0.17
C SER A 164 34.19 -10.36 0.94
N TRP A 165 34.99 -11.40 1.18
CA TRP A 165 34.64 -12.63 1.87
C TRP A 165 34.47 -12.47 3.38
N HIS A 166 35.32 -11.65 4.03
CA HIS A 166 35.28 -11.48 5.50
C HIS A 166 34.31 -10.38 5.93
N SER A 167 34.11 -9.36 5.09
CA SER A 167 33.16 -8.28 5.36
C SER A 167 31.72 -8.76 5.37
N PHE A 168 31.37 -9.61 4.41
CA PHE A 168 30.03 -10.16 4.27
C PHE A 168 29.64 -11.06 5.46
N ALA A 169 30.55 -11.93 5.91
CA ALA A 169 30.28 -12.85 7.03
C ALA A 169 30.07 -12.13 8.37
N VAL A 170 30.75 -11.01 8.61
CA VAL A 170 30.61 -10.21 9.85
C VAL A 170 29.22 -9.56 9.93
N HIS A 171 28.76 -8.93 8.84
CA HIS A 171 27.42 -8.33 8.80
C HIS A 171 26.30 -9.37 8.83
N PHE A 172 26.50 -10.51 8.16
CA PHE A 172 25.53 -11.61 8.20
C PHE A 172 25.52 -12.32 9.56
N GLU A 173 26.64 -12.45 10.27
CA GLU A 173 26.67 -12.98 11.64
C GLU A 173 25.84 -12.12 12.60
N ALA A 174 25.93 -10.79 12.49
CA ALA A 174 25.13 -9.86 13.28
C ALA A 174 23.62 -10.05 13.08
N VAL A 175 23.19 -10.24 11.83
CA VAL A 175 21.77 -10.37 11.46
C VAL A 175 21.26 -11.81 11.60
N LEU A 176 22.08 -12.84 11.37
CA LEU A 176 21.69 -14.26 11.44
C LEU A 176 21.83 -14.89 12.83
N ARG A 177 22.65 -14.33 13.75
CA ARG A 177 22.59 -14.73 15.16
C ARG A 177 21.22 -14.41 15.78
N VAL A 178 20.43 -13.57 15.11
CA VAL A 178 18.98 -13.53 15.30
C VAL A 178 18.38 -14.72 14.55
N GLU A 179 18.27 -15.83 15.28
CA GLU A 179 17.52 -17.08 15.02
C GLU A 179 16.67 -17.11 13.74
N THR A 180 17.27 -17.28 12.57
CA THR A 180 16.48 -17.35 11.32
C THR A 180 16.54 -18.70 10.60
N LEU A 181 17.41 -19.64 10.98
CA LEU A 181 17.38 -21.01 10.41
C LEU A 181 17.65 -22.16 11.39
N ASP A 182 18.03 -21.93 12.65
CA ASP A 182 18.25 -23.00 13.67
C ASP A 182 19.19 -24.14 13.15
N ILE A 183 20.11 -23.77 12.24
CA ILE A 183 21.19 -24.63 11.71
C ILE A 183 22.50 -24.00 12.18
N GLU A 184 23.13 -24.58 13.19
CA GLU A 184 24.41 -24.13 13.70
C GLU A 184 25.54 -24.87 12.97
N VAL A 185 26.17 -24.19 11.99
CA VAL A 185 27.33 -24.71 11.26
C VAL A 185 28.45 -23.69 11.34
N GLN A 186 29.61 -24.12 11.84
CA GLN A 186 30.79 -23.25 11.88
C GLN A 186 31.26 -22.96 10.43
N PRO A 187 31.70 -21.73 10.12
CA PRO A 187 32.18 -21.39 8.78
C PRO A 187 33.31 -22.30 8.27
N SER A 188 34.15 -22.79 9.18
CA SER A 188 35.23 -23.75 8.91
C SER A 188 34.73 -25.12 8.44
N ASP A 189 33.46 -25.45 8.68
CA ASP A 189 32.85 -26.75 8.42
C ASP A 189 32.01 -26.74 7.14
N VAL A 190 31.90 -25.57 6.49
CA VAL A 190 31.24 -25.45 5.19
C VAL A 190 32.09 -26.14 4.12
N ARG A 191 31.50 -27.11 3.43
CA ARG A 191 32.01 -27.85 2.29
C ARG A 191 31.10 -27.62 1.07
N LEU A 192 31.70 -27.39 -0.11
CA LEU A 192 30.99 -27.39 -1.40
C LEU A 192 30.42 -28.75 -1.76
N LYS A 193 31.11 -29.81 -1.35
CA LYS A 193 30.67 -31.19 -1.46
C LYS A 193 30.43 -31.70 -0.03
N PRO A 194 29.22 -31.53 0.53
CA PRO A 194 28.88 -32.06 1.84
C PRO A 194 28.95 -33.59 1.79
N GLU A 195 29.48 -34.19 2.85
CA GLU A 195 29.40 -35.64 3.07
C GLU A 195 27.99 -36.02 3.57
N GLU A 196 27.61 -37.29 3.50
CA GLU A 196 26.23 -37.75 3.80
C GLU A 196 25.76 -37.42 5.24
N ASP A 197 26.70 -37.22 6.18
CA ASP A 197 26.43 -36.93 7.59
C ASP A 197 26.42 -35.43 7.94
N MET A 198 26.51 -34.54 6.96
CA MET A 198 26.56 -33.10 7.21
C MET A 198 25.17 -32.52 7.54
N PRO A 199 25.08 -31.51 8.44
CA PRO A 199 23.81 -30.93 8.90
C PRO A 199 23.08 -30.08 7.85
N TYR A 200 23.60 -29.99 6.63
CA TYR A 200 23.02 -29.24 5.51
C TYR A 200 23.37 -29.90 4.16
N LYS A 201 22.55 -29.64 3.13
CA LYS A 201 22.86 -29.92 1.72
C LYS A 201 22.74 -28.64 0.90
N TRP A 202 23.35 -28.62 -0.28
CA TRP A 202 23.11 -27.54 -1.24
C TRP A 202 21.86 -27.82 -2.06
N GLN A 203 20.94 -26.87 -2.07
CA GLN A 203 19.91 -26.75 -3.09
C GLN A 203 20.45 -25.84 -4.20
N ILE A 204 20.47 -26.32 -5.44
CA ILE A 204 21.00 -25.62 -6.60
C ILE A 204 19.84 -25.38 -7.55
N ASP A 205 19.49 -24.11 -7.73
CA ASP A 205 18.36 -23.69 -8.56
C ASP A 205 18.80 -23.49 -10.03
N ASP A 206 20.10 -23.29 -10.28
CA ASP A 206 20.72 -23.25 -11.62
C ASP A 206 21.52 -24.55 -11.93
N PRO A 207 21.01 -25.44 -12.81
CA PRO A 207 21.68 -26.70 -13.16
C PRO A 207 23.08 -26.52 -13.77
N ALA A 208 23.40 -25.35 -14.34
CA ALA A 208 24.72 -25.09 -14.91
C ALA A 208 25.82 -25.03 -13.84
N LEU A 209 25.46 -24.76 -12.58
CA LEU A 209 26.39 -24.66 -11.45
C LEU A 209 26.64 -26.01 -10.76
N GLU A 210 25.82 -27.02 -11.04
CA GLU A 210 25.89 -28.34 -10.41
C GLU A 210 27.25 -29.06 -10.53
N PRO A 211 27.97 -28.98 -11.67
CA PRO A 211 29.32 -29.54 -11.78
C PRO A 211 30.34 -28.93 -10.80
N LEU A 212 30.07 -27.73 -10.27
CA LEU A 212 30.94 -27.06 -9.30
C LEU A 212 30.85 -27.70 -7.92
N PHE A 213 29.71 -28.29 -7.56
CA PHE A 213 29.48 -28.91 -6.25
C PHE A 213 29.97 -30.37 -6.19
N GLN A 214 30.47 -30.91 -7.31
CA GLN A 214 31.03 -32.26 -7.39
C GLN A 214 32.50 -32.35 -6.96
N LYS A 215 33.14 -31.19 -6.71
CA LYS A 215 34.56 -31.07 -6.36
C LYS A 215 34.70 -30.33 -5.02
N HIS A 216 35.83 -30.58 -4.33
CA HIS A 216 36.17 -29.83 -3.13
C HIS A 216 36.64 -28.42 -3.50
N LEU A 217 36.37 -27.44 -2.63
CA LEU A 217 36.82 -26.04 -2.76
C LEU A 217 38.26 -25.96 -3.28
N SER A 218 39.21 -26.64 -2.63
CA SER A 218 40.64 -26.65 -2.97
C SER A 218 40.99 -27.05 -4.42
N LYS A 219 40.06 -27.63 -5.18
CA LYS A 219 40.24 -28.04 -6.58
C LYS A 219 39.63 -27.06 -7.60
N HIS A 220 39.13 -25.92 -7.14
CA HIS A 220 38.55 -24.88 -7.99
C HIS A 220 39.53 -23.73 -8.24
N SER A 221 39.39 -23.07 -9.38
CA SER A 221 40.12 -21.84 -9.70
C SER A 221 39.53 -20.65 -8.96
N VAL A 222 40.33 -19.60 -8.73
CA VAL A 222 39.91 -18.32 -8.14
C VAL A 222 38.64 -17.77 -8.82
N GLY A 223 38.55 -17.83 -10.15
CA GLY A 223 37.36 -17.39 -10.89
C GLY A 223 36.09 -18.20 -10.59
N THR A 224 36.22 -19.48 -10.26
CA THR A 224 35.07 -20.31 -9.83
C THR A 224 34.59 -19.92 -8.44
N TYR A 225 35.51 -19.57 -7.54
CA TYR A 225 35.15 -19.06 -6.22
C TYR A 225 34.40 -17.73 -6.31
N MET A 226 34.85 -16.81 -7.17
CA MET A 226 34.13 -15.55 -7.42
C MET A 226 32.72 -15.79 -7.96
N LEU A 227 32.55 -16.79 -8.82
CA LEU A 227 31.24 -17.17 -9.35
C LEU A 227 30.33 -17.71 -8.24
N LEU A 228 30.82 -18.65 -7.43
CA LEU A 228 30.06 -19.20 -6.30
C LEU A 228 29.68 -18.11 -5.29
N HIS A 229 30.61 -17.21 -4.96
CA HIS A 229 30.37 -16.08 -4.07
C HIS A 229 29.27 -15.14 -4.59
N ARG A 230 29.25 -14.83 -5.89
CA ARG A 230 28.22 -13.95 -6.48
C ARG A 230 26.84 -14.61 -6.56
N ARG A 231 26.80 -15.94 -6.51
CA ARG A 231 25.63 -16.75 -6.87
C ARG A 231 24.99 -17.47 -5.69
N VAL A 232 25.70 -17.57 -4.56
CA VAL A 232 25.16 -18.09 -3.29
C VAL A 232 24.01 -17.21 -2.79
N GLY A 233 22.94 -17.83 -2.31
CA GLY A 233 21.70 -17.14 -1.92
C GLY A 233 20.82 -16.67 -3.08
N GLN A 234 21.35 -16.64 -4.31
CA GLN A 234 20.58 -16.27 -5.51
C GLN A 234 20.19 -17.48 -6.37
N THR A 235 21.14 -18.40 -6.57
CA THR A 235 20.99 -19.54 -7.48
C THR A 235 21.36 -20.88 -6.83
N PHE A 236 21.90 -20.84 -5.62
CA PHE A 236 22.04 -22.01 -4.76
C PHE A 236 22.12 -21.59 -3.29
N HIS A 237 21.63 -22.43 -2.38
CA HIS A 237 21.57 -22.13 -0.94
C HIS A 237 21.64 -23.40 -0.09
N ALA A 238 22.05 -23.27 1.17
CA ALA A 238 22.14 -24.40 2.10
C ALA A 238 20.75 -24.67 2.70
N VAL A 239 20.31 -25.92 2.66
CA VAL A 239 19.03 -26.38 3.23
C VAL A 239 19.27 -27.57 4.15
N ARG A 240 18.39 -27.81 5.13
CA ARG A 240 18.50 -29.01 5.96
C ARG A 240 18.41 -30.26 5.06
N PRO A 241 19.17 -31.33 5.33
CA PRO A 241 18.92 -32.62 4.71
C PRO A 241 17.60 -33.11 5.31
N GLU A 242 16.49 -32.77 4.67
CA GLU A 242 15.19 -33.28 5.06
C GLU A 242 15.24 -34.80 5.04
N LYS A 243 14.92 -35.44 6.18
CA LYS A 243 14.48 -36.83 6.18
C LYS A 243 13.42 -36.95 5.08
N ILE A 244 13.67 -37.81 4.10
CA ILE A 244 12.91 -38.05 2.85
C ILE A 244 11.39 -38.23 3.07
N VAL A 245 10.93 -38.33 4.30
CA VAL A 245 9.53 -38.48 4.72
C VAL A 245 8.67 -37.22 4.47
N LYS A 246 9.19 -35.99 4.62
CA LYS A 246 8.36 -34.76 4.52
C LYS A 246 8.06 -34.29 3.08
N LYS A 247 8.93 -34.61 2.12
CA LYS A 247 8.77 -34.17 0.72
C LYS A 247 7.56 -34.82 0.04
N GLN A 248 7.21 -36.05 0.42
CA GLN A 248 6.03 -36.73 -0.09
C GLN A 248 4.74 -36.15 0.50
N GLU A 249 4.72 -35.83 1.80
CA GLU A 249 3.58 -35.20 2.46
C GLU A 249 3.30 -33.78 1.92
N GLU A 250 4.35 -33.01 1.62
CA GLU A 250 4.23 -31.70 0.97
C GLU A 250 3.74 -31.81 -0.48
N LEU A 251 4.22 -32.79 -1.25
CA LEU A 251 3.73 -33.05 -2.61
C LEU A 251 2.26 -33.49 -2.59
N ASP A 252 1.86 -34.33 -1.64
CA ASP A 252 0.48 -34.77 -1.46
C ASP A 252 -0.42 -33.62 -0.99
N LEU A 253 0.11 -32.70 -0.18
CA LEU A 253 -0.60 -31.49 0.24
C LEU A 253 -0.76 -30.50 -0.91
N ILE A 254 0.28 -30.30 -1.73
CA ILE A 254 0.22 -29.47 -2.94
C ILE A 254 -0.78 -30.07 -3.93
N ALA A 255 -0.78 -31.39 -4.14
CA ALA A 255 -1.75 -32.04 -5.01
C ALA A 255 -3.19 -31.88 -4.50
N LYS A 256 -3.43 -31.99 -3.19
CA LYS A 256 -4.74 -31.71 -2.57
C LYS A 256 -5.16 -30.25 -2.76
N LEU A 257 -4.26 -29.31 -2.52
CA LEU A 257 -4.52 -27.87 -2.69
C LEU A 257 -4.77 -27.51 -4.17
N GLN A 258 -4.11 -28.19 -5.12
CA GLN A 258 -4.38 -28.01 -6.55
C GLN A 258 -5.76 -28.51 -6.95
N VAL A 259 -6.19 -29.67 -6.43
CA VAL A 259 -7.54 -30.20 -6.65
C VAL A 259 -8.59 -29.27 -6.03
N GLU A 260 -8.34 -28.78 -4.81
CA GLU A 260 -9.23 -27.83 -4.14
C GLU A 260 -9.31 -26.51 -4.89
N ASN A 261 -8.17 -25.94 -5.32
CA ASN A 261 -8.13 -24.72 -6.12
C ASN A 261 -8.88 -24.89 -7.45
N PHE A 262 -8.76 -26.04 -8.11
CA PHE A 262 -9.53 -26.33 -9.32
C PHE A 262 -11.04 -26.37 -9.03
N GLY A 263 -11.45 -27.02 -7.92
CA GLY A 263 -12.84 -27.04 -7.48
C GLY A 263 -13.39 -25.67 -7.07
N LEU A 264 -12.57 -24.84 -6.43
CA LEU A 264 -12.92 -23.47 -6.06
C LEU A 264 -13.03 -22.56 -7.29
N ALA A 265 -12.13 -22.71 -8.28
CA ALA A 265 -12.20 -21.98 -9.53
C ALA A 265 -13.48 -22.30 -10.31
N GLU A 266 -13.90 -23.57 -10.37
CA GLU A 266 -15.16 -23.93 -11.03
C GLU A 266 -16.40 -23.42 -10.26
N LYS A 267 -16.37 -23.47 -8.92
CA LYS A 267 -17.43 -22.86 -8.10
C LYS A 267 -17.51 -21.35 -8.30
N LEU A 268 -16.37 -20.67 -8.44
CA LEU A 268 -16.31 -19.25 -8.71
C LEU A 268 -16.91 -18.94 -10.08
N ARG A 269 -16.53 -19.70 -11.12
CA ARG A 269 -17.09 -19.57 -12.47
C ARG A 269 -18.62 -19.72 -12.49
N LEU A 270 -19.15 -20.73 -11.80
CA LEU A 270 -20.60 -20.95 -11.69
C LEU A 270 -21.31 -19.84 -10.91
N ALA A 271 -20.66 -19.30 -9.87
CA ALA A 271 -21.21 -18.19 -9.10
C ALA A 271 -21.24 -16.88 -9.92
N GLU A 272 -20.20 -16.62 -10.72
CA GLU A 272 -20.14 -15.49 -11.65
C GLU A 272 -21.21 -15.59 -12.75
N GLU A 273 -21.39 -16.77 -13.34
CA GLU A 273 -22.43 -17.04 -14.34
C GLU A 273 -23.83 -16.78 -13.76
N LYS A 274 -24.11 -17.32 -12.56
CA LYS A 274 -25.38 -17.07 -11.85
C LYS A 274 -25.56 -15.61 -11.45
N ALA A 275 -24.50 -14.92 -11.07
CA ALA A 275 -24.55 -13.49 -10.76
C ALA A 275 -24.93 -12.67 -12.00
N HIS A 276 -24.38 -13.03 -13.17
CA HIS A 276 -24.71 -12.39 -14.43
C HIS A 276 -26.17 -12.62 -14.85
N GLU A 277 -26.67 -13.85 -14.71
CA GLU A 277 -28.09 -14.17 -14.96
C GLU A 277 -29.03 -13.37 -14.05
N ASN A 278 -28.69 -13.26 -12.76
CA ASN A 278 -29.45 -12.45 -11.81
C ASN A 278 -29.42 -10.97 -12.17
N GLU A 279 -28.28 -10.44 -12.62
CA GLU A 279 -28.16 -9.04 -13.04
C GLU A 279 -29.05 -8.73 -14.24
N LEU A 280 -29.08 -9.63 -15.24
CA LEU A 280 -30.00 -9.53 -16.37
C LEU A 280 -31.47 -9.54 -15.92
N ALA A 281 -31.85 -10.47 -15.03
CA ALA A 281 -33.21 -10.54 -14.50
C ALA A 281 -33.60 -9.27 -13.71
N VAL A 282 -32.66 -8.63 -13.01
CA VAL A 282 -32.89 -7.36 -12.31
C VAL A 282 -33.14 -6.23 -13.30
N VAL A 283 -32.42 -6.19 -14.42
CA VAL A 283 -32.63 -5.18 -15.47
C VAL A 283 -34.03 -5.34 -16.08
N GLU A 284 -34.41 -6.57 -16.46
CA GLU A 284 -35.74 -6.84 -17.01
C GLU A 284 -36.86 -6.49 -16.03
N ALA A 285 -36.73 -6.88 -14.76
CA ALA A 285 -37.70 -6.53 -13.72
C ALA A 285 -37.81 -5.02 -13.50
N LYS A 286 -36.70 -4.29 -13.60
CA LYS A 286 -36.68 -2.83 -13.47
C LYS A 286 -37.39 -2.15 -14.64
N ASP A 287 -37.21 -2.63 -15.86
CA ASP A 287 -37.89 -2.11 -17.04
C ASP A 287 -39.41 -2.34 -16.96
N GLU A 288 -39.82 -3.52 -16.49
CA GLU A 288 -41.23 -3.82 -16.24
C GLU A 288 -41.83 -2.90 -15.16
N ILE A 289 -41.13 -2.70 -14.04
CA ILE A 289 -41.56 -1.75 -12.98
C ILE A 289 -41.70 -0.33 -13.54
N ASN A 290 -40.77 0.11 -14.39
CA ASN A 290 -40.82 1.44 -15.00
C ASN A 290 -42.02 1.57 -15.95
N SER A 291 -42.30 0.53 -16.74
CA SER A 291 -43.48 0.45 -17.61
C SER A 291 -44.78 0.56 -16.79
N GLN A 292 -44.91 -0.26 -15.75
CA GLN A 292 -46.07 -0.23 -14.85
C GLN A 292 -46.25 1.12 -14.16
N ARG A 293 -45.15 1.73 -13.72
CA ARG A 293 -45.17 3.08 -13.12
C ARG A 293 -45.73 4.11 -14.10
N SER A 294 -45.36 4.04 -15.38
CA SER A 294 -45.90 4.93 -16.42
C SER A 294 -47.41 4.75 -16.59
N ILE A 295 -47.90 3.51 -16.57
CA ILE A 295 -49.34 3.21 -16.67
C ILE A 295 -50.09 3.76 -15.46
N ILE A 296 -49.59 3.53 -14.26
CA ILE A 296 -50.19 4.04 -13.01
C ILE A 296 -50.27 5.57 -13.04
N GLU A 297 -49.22 6.25 -13.51
CA GLU A 297 -49.20 7.71 -13.56
C GLU A 297 -50.23 8.26 -14.55
N LYS A 298 -50.36 7.63 -15.73
CA LYS A 298 -51.42 7.98 -16.70
C LYS A 298 -52.81 7.77 -16.11
N ALA A 299 -53.02 6.66 -15.39
CA ALA A 299 -54.30 6.36 -14.74
C ALA A 299 -54.64 7.38 -13.65
N LYS A 300 -53.66 7.81 -12.85
CA LYS A 300 -53.84 8.88 -11.84
C LYS A 300 -54.27 10.19 -12.46
N VAL A 301 -53.62 10.61 -13.54
CA VAL A 301 -53.98 11.85 -14.26
C VAL A 301 -55.41 11.77 -14.82
N ALA A 302 -55.79 10.62 -15.39
CA ALA A 302 -57.15 10.42 -15.88
C ALA A 302 -58.19 10.45 -14.75
N LEU A 303 -57.90 9.81 -13.62
CA LEU A 303 -58.77 9.81 -12.45
C LEU A 303 -58.97 11.23 -11.91
N HIS A 304 -57.89 12.00 -11.77
CA HIS A 304 -57.98 13.40 -11.33
C HIS A 304 -58.82 14.26 -12.28
N ARG A 305 -58.70 14.03 -13.60
CA ARG A 305 -59.55 14.71 -14.59
C ARG A 305 -61.02 14.37 -14.42
N HIS A 306 -61.34 13.09 -14.21
CA HIS A 306 -62.72 12.68 -13.95
C HIS A 306 -63.27 13.25 -12.65
N GLU A 307 -62.46 13.36 -11.61
CA GLU A 307 -62.84 14.03 -10.36
C GLU A 307 -63.21 15.50 -10.61
N GLN A 308 -62.43 16.23 -11.41
CA GLN A 308 -62.73 17.61 -11.77
C GLN A 308 -64.03 17.71 -12.59
N ASP A 309 -64.21 16.85 -13.60
CA ASP A 309 -65.43 16.82 -14.41
C ASP A 309 -66.68 16.56 -13.54
N MET A 310 -66.58 15.68 -12.55
CA MET A 310 -67.66 15.42 -11.59
C MET A 310 -67.99 16.64 -10.72
N LEU A 311 -66.98 17.41 -10.29
CA LEU A 311 -67.19 18.64 -9.54
C LEU A 311 -67.89 19.70 -10.40
N ASP A 312 -67.46 19.88 -11.64
CA ASP A 312 -68.05 20.84 -12.57
C ASP A 312 -69.52 20.49 -12.88
N LEU A 313 -69.80 19.21 -13.14
CA LEU A 313 -71.17 18.71 -13.34
C LEU A 313 -72.04 18.91 -12.11
N ARG A 314 -71.49 18.69 -10.90
CA ARG A 314 -72.21 18.93 -9.65
C ARG A 314 -72.60 20.40 -9.51
N SER A 315 -71.65 21.32 -9.73
CA SER A 315 -71.94 22.77 -9.70
C SER A 315 -73.00 23.17 -10.72
N LEU A 316 -72.97 22.57 -11.92
CA LEU A 316 -73.99 22.79 -12.94
C LEU A 316 -75.38 22.32 -12.49
N CYS A 317 -75.47 21.12 -11.90
CA CYS A 317 -76.73 20.61 -11.35
C CYS A 317 -77.28 21.49 -10.22
N GLU A 318 -76.42 21.93 -9.30
CA GLU A 318 -76.79 22.85 -8.21
C GLU A 318 -77.30 24.20 -8.77
N TRP A 319 -76.67 24.71 -9.83
CA TRP A 319 -77.12 25.92 -10.53
C TRP A 319 -78.51 25.74 -11.17
N TYR A 320 -78.72 24.66 -11.93
CA TYR A 320 -80.02 24.38 -12.56
C TYR A 320 -81.12 24.19 -11.50
N GLN A 321 -80.83 23.48 -10.42
CA GLN A 321 -81.76 23.28 -9.31
C GLN A 321 -82.19 24.62 -8.71
N SER A 322 -81.23 25.53 -8.46
CA SER A 322 -81.51 26.88 -7.98
C SER A 322 -82.43 27.65 -8.92
N LYS A 323 -82.18 27.59 -10.24
CA LYS A 323 -83.02 28.24 -11.25
C LYS A 323 -84.43 27.64 -11.30
N CYS A 324 -84.57 26.33 -11.24
CA CYS A 324 -85.88 25.67 -11.20
C CYS A 324 -86.69 26.09 -9.95
N LEU A 325 -86.05 26.15 -8.77
CA LEU A 325 -86.68 26.63 -7.54
C LEU A 325 -87.13 28.08 -7.66
N GLN A 326 -86.30 28.94 -8.25
CA GLN A 326 -86.65 30.34 -8.51
C GLN A 326 -87.86 30.46 -9.45
N CYS A 327 -87.86 29.73 -10.57
CA CYS A 327 -88.99 29.71 -11.50
C CYS A 327 -90.28 29.19 -10.83
N SER A 328 -90.19 28.11 -10.07
CA SER A 328 -91.34 27.56 -9.32
C SER A 328 -91.89 28.56 -8.31
N SER A 329 -91.02 29.30 -7.62
CA SER A 329 -91.42 30.35 -6.69
C SER A 329 -92.16 31.49 -7.40
N VAL A 330 -91.62 31.99 -8.52
CA VAL A 330 -92.26 33.03 -9.33
C VAL A 330 -93.60 32.58 -9.88
N LEU A 331 -93.68 31.35 -10.41
CA LEU A 331 -94.94 30.78 -10.88
C LEU A 331 -95.95 30.61 -9.74
N GLY A 332 -95.51 30.18 -8.57
CA GLY A 332 -96.34 30.11 -7.36
C GLY A 332 -96.90 31.48 -6.96
N GLN A 333 -96.07 32.53 -7.00
CA GLN A 333 -96.49 33.90 -6.74
C GLN A 333 -97.50 34.40 -7.80
N MET A 334 -97.24 34.13 -9.08
CA MET A 334 -98.17 34.48 -10.18
C MET A 334 -99.52 33.77 -10.03
N MET A 335 -99.54 32.48 -9.69
CA MET A 335 -100.79 31.75 -9.46
C MET A 335 -101.56 32.31 -8.26
N ALA A 336 -100.88 32.63 -7.15
CA ALA A 336 -101.52 33.25 -5.99
C ALA A 336 -102.11 34.63 -6.33
N PHE A 337 -101.41 35.44 -7.14
CA PHE A 337 -101.93 36.71 -7.64
C PHE A 337 -103.17 36.53 -8.53
N LEU A 338 -103.16 35.55 -9.44
CA LEU A 338 -104.31 35.23 -10.30
C LEU A 338 -105.50 34.67 -9.50
N GLN A 339 -105.27 33.93 -8.42
CA GLN A 339 -106.34 33.45 -7.53
C GLN A 339 -106.87 34.56 -6.61
N GLY A 340 -106.05 35.53 -6.22
CA GLY A 340 -106.48 36.74 -5.50
C GLY A 340 -107.27 37.72 -6.37
N THR A 341 -107.19 37.61 -7.69
CA THR A 341 -107.95 38.43 -8.64
C THR A 341 -109.27 37.77 -9.10
N THR A 342 -109.55 36.54 -8.65
CA THR A 342 -110.86 35.88 -8.83
C THR A 342 -111.91 36.25 -7.78
N ASP A 343 -111.65 37.23 -6.92
CA ASP A 343 -112.71 37.89 -6.13
C ASP A 343 -113.23 39.12 -6.92
N PRO A 344 -114.44 39.08 -7.49
CA PRO A 344 -114.92 40.13 -8.37
C PRO A 344 -115.47 41.31 -7.58
N THR A 345 -114.66 41.95 -6.74
CA THR A 345 -114.95 43.28 -6.19
C THR A 345 -113.74 43.80 -5.40
N SER A 346 -112.96 44.73 -5.99
CA SER A 346 -112.41 45.94 -5.33
C SER A 346 -111.10 46.44 -5.97
N GLU A 347 -111.23 47.49 -6.77
CA GLU A 347 -110.37 48.69 -6.88
C GLU A 347 -108.84 48.58 -7.05
N ILE A 348 -108.41 48.84 -8.29
CA ILE A 348 -107.36 49.78 -8.76
C ILE A 348 -106.29 50.21 -7.72
N GLY A 349 -105.03 49.82 -7.97
CA GLY A 349 -103.88 50.41 -7.28
C GLY A 349 -102.51 49.94 -7.77
N THR A 350 -101.96 50.65 -8.77
CA THR A 350 -100.53 50.98 -8.98
C THR A 350 -99.43 49.93 -8.76
N TRP A 351 -98.73 49.62 -9.86
CA TRP A 351 -97.38 49.04 -9.89
C TRP A 351 -96.33 49.99 -9.28
N PRO A 352 -95.28 49.47 -8.59
CA PRO A 352 -94.00 50.15 -8.44
C PRO A 352 -92.87 49.47 -9.26
N PRO A 353 -91.74 50.19 -9.48
CA PRO A 353 -90.82 49.95 -10.59
C PRO A 353 -89.69 48.95 -10.27
N THR A 354 -89.16 48.34 -11.32
CA THR A 354 -87.91 47.58 -11.36
C THR A 354 -86.69 48.46 -11.06
N GLN A 355 -85.98 48.18 -9.96
CA GLN A 355 -84.59 48.57 -9.73
C GLN A 355 -83.76 47.35 -9.32
N GLY A 356 -82.54 47.26 -9.84
CA GLY A 356 -81.53 46.25 -9.50
C GLY A 356 -80.62 45.99 -10.70
N GLN A 357 -79.59 46.81 -10.97
CA GLN A 357 -78.21 46.71 -10.43
C GLN A 357 -77.54 45.34 -10.63
N GLY A 358 -76.36 45.34 -11.25
CA GLY A 358 -75.43 44.20 -11.21
C GLY A 358 -74.46 44.19 -12.37
N ASP A 359 -73.30 44.81 -12.16
CA ASP A 359 -72.17 44.99 -13.06
C ASP A 359 -71.53 43.67 -13.55
N ILE A 360 -70.81 43.76 -14.68
CA ILE A 360 -69.88 42.74 -15.22
C ILE A 360 -68.50 42.95 -14.60
#